data_AF-T1I834-F1
#
_entry.id   AF-T1I834-F1
#
_cell.length_a   1.000
_cell.length_b   1.000
_cell.length_c   1.000
_cell.angle_alpha   90.00
_cell.angle_beta   90.00
_cell.angle_gamma   90.00
#
_symmetry.space_group_name_H-M   'P 1'
#
loop_
_entity.id
_entity.type
_entity.pdbx_description
1 polymer ?
#
loop_
_entity_poly.entity_id
_entity_poly.type
_entity_poly.pdbx_seq_one_letter_code
_entity_poly.pdbx_strand_id
1 'polypeptide(L)'
;MDLYRLLKDELAYELVIRGISGEGTVPDLRKRLVKALQSKVPPSGRLFSTLPAIQEVAVCCRKVEAIKEQTEVIAEDDPNELKRLNTRLLHVKLRLERITELDGDELQKQEAMKEEVGRLLRDVKELQVKSEGQIPPMPSLSKVGTLTTSAIPTEVDASYHPTPSQSTREPSGCRDLKLDQWGLKYTADVTIC
;
A
#
# COMPACT_ATOMS: atom_id res chain seq x y z
N MET A 1 -6.27 4.81 -9.84
CA MET A 1 -5.79 3.92 -8.76
C MET A 1 -5.96 2.48 -9.24
N ASP A 2 -4.90 1.67 -9.20
CA ASP A 2 -4.91 0.27 -9.63
C ASP A 2 -5.35 -0.66 -8.48
N LEU A 3 -6.54 -1.25 -8.59
CA LEU A 3 -7.12 -2.10 -7.54
C LEU A 3 -6.30 -3.37 -7.26
N TYR A 4 -5.51 -3.84 -8.22
CA TYR A 4 -4.70 -5.05 -8.06
C TYR A 4 -3.48 -4.82 -7.15
N ARG A 5 -3.20 -3.56 -6.81
CA ARG A 5 -2.10 -3.15 -5.93
C ARG A 5 -2.55 -2.75 -4.54
N LEU A 6 -3.86 -2.78 -4.28
CA LEU A 6 -4.43 -2.56 -2.94
C LEU A 6 -4.35 -3.83 -2.10
N LEU A 7 -4.17 -3.62 -0.79
CA LEU A 7 -4.24 -4.66 0.23
C LEU A 7 -5.70 -5.06 0.52
N LYS A 8 -5.87 -6.18 1.23
CA LYS A 8 -7.20 -6.72 1.55
C LYS A 8 -8.07 -5.73 2.33
N ASP A 9 -7.50 -5.09 3.34
CA ASP A 9 -8.18 -4.10 4.19
C ASP A 9 -8.57 -2.84 3.39
N GLU A 10 -7.74 -2.42 2.44
CA GLU A 10 -8.01 -1.28 1.55
C GLU A 10 -9.14 -1.60 0.57
N LEU A 11 -9.16 -2.81 0.01
CA LEU A 11 -10.27 -3.30 -0.82
C LEU A 11 -11.57 -3.40 -0.03
N ALA A 12 -11.52 -3.95 1.18
CA ALA A 12 -12.67 -4.07 2.06
C ALA A 12 -13.21 -2.68 2.45
N TYR A 13 -12.32 -1.75 2.78
CA TYR A 13 -12.69 -0.36 3.09
C TYR A 13 -13.46 0.29 1.95
N GLU A 14 -12.94 0.25 0.72
CA GLU A 14 -13.60 0.85 -0.44
C GLU A 14 -14.97 0.21 -0.74
N LEU A 15 -15.16 -1.07 -0.43
CA LEU A 15 -16.47 -1.71 -0.56
C LEU A 15 -17.44 -1.25 0.54
N VAL A 16 -16.99 -1.22 1.80
CA VAL A 16 -17.81 -0.86 2.96
C VAL A 16 -18.38 0.56 2.82
N ILE A 17 -17.54 1.53 2.44
CA ILE A 17 -18.01 2.92 2.25
C ILE A 17 -18.99 3.07 1.08
N ARG A 18 -19.11 2.06 0.20
CA ARG A 18 -20.09 1.99 -0.90
C ARG A 18 -21.34 1.18 -0.54
N GLY A 19 -21.45 0.70 0.70
CA GLY A 19 -22.56 -0.14 1.15
C GLY A 19 -22.49 -1.56 0.60
N ILE A 20 -21.31 -2.02 0.21
CA ILE A 20 -21.07 -3.36 -0.31
C ILE A 20 -20.28 -4.14 0.75
N SER A 21 -20.61 -5.42 0.94
CA SER A 21 -19.88 -6.27 1.89
C SER A 21 -18.37 -6.26 1.60
N GLY A 22 -17.57 -6.01 2.65
CA GLY A 22 -16.10 -6.08 2.65
C GLY A 22 -15.54 -7.45 3.07
N GLU A 23 -16.39 -8.46 3.23
CA GLU A 23 -15.98 -9.81 3.68
C GLU A 23 -15.63 -10.73 2.52
N GLY A 24 -14.63 -11.59 2.66
CA GLY A 24 -14.26 -12.60 1.66
C GLY A 24 -12.76 -12.64 1.35
N THR A 25 -12.40 -13.27 0.23
CA THR A 25 -11.02 -13.34 -0.25
C THR A 25 -10.63 -12.10 -1.06
N VAL A 26 -9.33 -11.84 -1.24
CA VAL A 26 -8.85 -10.71 -2.07
C VAL A 26 -9.42 -10.75 -3.50
N PRO A 27 -9.43 -11.91 -4.21
CA PRO A 27 -10.10 -12.03 -5.51
C PRO A 27 -11.58 -11.61 -5.49
N ASP A 28 -12.34 -12.03 -4.47
CA ASP A 28 -13.77 -11.71 -4.34
C ASP A 28 -14.00 -10.21 -4.13
N LEU A 29 -13.15 -9.59 -3.30
CA LEU A 29 -13.21 -8.16 -3.02
C LEU A 29 -12.87 -7.35 -4.29
N ARG A 30 -11.81 -7.73 -5.02
CA ARG A 30 -11.44 -7.10 -6.30
C ARG A 30 -12.58 -7.20 -7.31
N LYS A 31 -13.17 -8.38 -7.50
CA LYS A 31 -14.27 -8.58 -8.44
C LYS A 31 -15.47 -7.70 -8.10
N ARG A 32 -15.86 -7.62 -6.83
CA ARG A 32 -16.95 -6.73 -6.37
C ARG A 32 -16.61 -5.26 -6.59
N LEU A 33 -15.41 -4.83 -6.24
CA LEU A 33 -15.01 -3.43 -6.36
C LEU A 33 -14.94 -3.00 -7.83
N VAL A 34 -14.41 -3.86 -8.71
CA VAL A 34 -14.44 -3.64 -10.17
C VAL A 34 -15.87 -3.46 -10.66
N LYS A 35 -16.79 -4.35 -10.29
CA LYS A 35 -18.20 -4.25 -10.67
C LYS A 35 -18.83 -2.95 -10.15
N ALA A 36 -18.56 -2.58 -8.89
CA ALA A 36 -19.05 -1.35 -8.30
C ALA A 36 -18.57 -0.09 -9.04
N LEU A 37 -17.27 -0.04 -9.39
CA LEU A 37 -16.71 1.08 -10.16
C LEU A 37 -17.24 1.14 -11.59
N GLN A 38 -17.42 0.00 -12.26
CA GLN A 38 -18.04 -0.07 -13.59
C GLN A 38 -19.49 0.42 -13.57
N SER A 39 -20.22 0.10 -12.50
CA SER A 39 -21.57 0.61 -12.23
C SER A 39 -21.59 2.03 -11.65
N LYS A 40 -20.44 2.70 -11.55
CA LYS A 40 -20.28 4.07 -11.01
C LYS A 40 -20.87 4.26 -9.62
N VAL A 41 -20.82 3.24 -8.77
CA VAL A 41 -21.30 3.32 -7.38
C VAL A 41 -20.37 4.25 -6.60
N PRO A 42 -20.84 5.43 -6.15
CA PRO A 42 -20.01 6.36 -5.40
C PRO A 42 -19.86 5.89 -3.94
N PRO A 43 -18.81 6.33 -3.24
CA PRO A 43 -18.81 6.28 -1.78
C PRO A 43 -20.06 6.97 -1.22
N SER A 44 -20.73 6.32 -0.28
CA SER A 44 -21.88 6.86 0.44
C SER A 44 -21.38 7.75 1.57
N GLY A 45 -21.64 9.06 1.46
CA GLY A 45 -21.32 10.02 2.53
C GLY A 45 -21.94 9.63 3.87
N ARG A 46 -23.14 9.04 3.86
CA ARG A 46 -23.83 8.54 5.06
C ARG A 46 -23.09 7.38 5.73
N LEU A 47 -22.52 6.46 4.96
CA LEU A 47 -21.75 5.35 5.54
C LEU A 47 -20.39 5.83 6.01
N PHE A 48 -19.77 6.74 5.26
CA PHE A 48 -18.52 7.36 5.68
C PHE A 48 -18.67 8.15 6.97
N SER A 49 -19.75 8.93 7.15
CA SER A 49 -20.02 9.68 8.38
C SER A 49 -20.29 8.79 9.61
N THR A 50 -20.54 7.49 9.43
CA THR A 50 -20.60 6.55 10.57
C THR A 50 -19.23 6.10 11.05
N LEU A 51 -18.17 6.36 10.29
CA LEU A 51 -16.79 6.07 10.70
C LEU A 51 -16.27 7.24 11.55
N PRO A 52 -15.75 6.99 12.76
CA PRO A 52 -15.21 8.07 13.59
C PRO A 52 -14.02 8.76 12.91
N ALA A 53 -14.14 10.06 12.64
CA ALA A 53 -13.13 10.84 11.91
C ALA A 53 -11.72 10.72 12.52
N ILE A 54 -11.62 10.78 13.86
CA ILE A 54 -10.35 10.60 14.60
C ILE A 54 -9.73 9.23 14.34
N GLN A 55 -10.55 8.17 14.28
CA GLN A 55 -10.06 6.82 13.98
C GLN A 55 -9.59 6.72 12.52
N GLU A 56 -10.30 7.35 11.58
CA GLU A 56 -9.90 7.41 10.17
C GLU A 56 -8.53 8.10 10.01
N VAL A 57 -8.32 9.23 10.71
CA VAL A 57 -7.01 9.91 10.75
C VAL A 57 -5.94 8.97 11.31
N ALA A 58 -6.19 8.33 12.46
CA ALA A 58 -5.23 7.42 13.07
C ALA A 58 -4.87 6.23 12.16
N VAL A 59 -5.83 5.69 11.40
CA VAL A 59 -5.56 4.65 10.40
C VAL A 59 -4.70 5.19 9.26
N CYS A 60 -4.98 6.41 8.78
CA CYS A 60 -4.17 7.05 7.74
C CYS A 60 -2.74 7.28 8.24
N CYS A 61 -2.53 7.78 9.45
CA CYS A 61 -1.19 7.96 10.04
C CYS A 61 -0.39 6.66 10.01
N ARG A 62 -0.95 5.56 10.53
CA ARG A 62 -0.26 4.26 10.55
C ARG A 62 0.08 3.77 9.14
N LYS A 63 -0.81 3.99 8.16
CA LYS A 63 -0.56 3.60 6.77
C LYS A 63 0.55 4.44 6.13
N VAL A 64 0.62 5.74 6.43
CA VAL A 64 1.68 6.62 5.92
C VAL A 64 3.02 6.25 6.50
N GLU A 65 3.13 6.05 7.81
CA GLU A 65 4.39 5.61 8.44
C GLU A 65 4.87 4.27 7.85
N ALA A 66 3.97 3.30 7.72
CA ALA A 66 4.33 2.01 7.10
C ALA A 66 4.78 2.13 5.63
N ILE A 67 4.22 3.08 4.86
CA ILE A 67 4.65 3.33 3.48
C ILE A 67 5.98 4.08 3.45
N LYS A 68 6.20 5.02 4.38
CA LYS A 68 7.45 5.76 4.52
C LYS A 68 8.61 4.81 4.81
N GLU A 69 8.46 3.93 5.79
CA GLU A 69 9.42 2.86 6.10
C GLU A 69 9.71 2.00 4.85
N GLN A 70 8.67 1.63 4.08
CA GLN A 70 8.84 0.88 2.84
C GLN A 70 9.60 1.66 1.76
N THR A 71 9.41 2.99 1.70
CA THR A 71 10.08 3.85 0.72
C THR A 71 11.56 4.05 1.05
N GLU A 72 11.95 3.99 2.32
CA GLU A 72 13.36 4.10 2.74
C GLU A 72 14.19 2.87 2.39
N VAL A 73 13.56 1.69 2.32
CA VAL A 73 14.24 0.41 2.08
C VAL A 73 14.02 -0.16 0.68
N ILE A 74 13.20 0.49 -0.15
CA ILE A 74 12.90 0.00 -1.49
C ILE A 74 14.15 0.04 -2.36
N ALA A 75 14.39 -1.04 -3.09
CA ALA A 75 15.41 -1.03 -4.12
C ALA A 75 14.99 -0.10 -5.26
N GLU A 76 15.87 0.80 -5.70
CA GLU A 76 15.56 1.79 -6.74
C GLU A 76 15.15 1.16 -8.08
N ASP A 77 15.43 -0.12 -8.27
CA ASP A 77 15.17 -0.92 -9.46
C ASP A 77 13.93 -1.83 -9.35
N ASP A 78 13.07 -1.66 -8.33
CA ASP A 78 11.77 -2.36 -8.25
C ASP A 78 10.59 -1.48 -8.70
N PRO A 79 10.31 -1.38 -10.02
CA PRO A 79 9.22 -0.57 -10.55
C PRO A 79 7.84 -1.10 -10.14
N ASN A 80 7.72 -2.39 -9.79
CA ASN A 80 6.45 -2.96 -9.36
C ASN A 80 6.12 -2.54 -7.95
N GLU A 81 7.11 -2.55 -7.07
CA GLU A 81 6.94 -2.09 -5.69
C GLU A 81 6.67 -0.58 -5.67
N LEU A 82 7.40 0.20 -6.47
CA LEU A 82 7.13 1.65 -6.61
C LEU A 82 5.70 1.93 -7.09
N LYS A 83 5.18 1.17 -8.07
CA LYS A 83 3.78 1.29 -8.53
C LYS A 83 2.79 0.90 -7.44
N ARG A 84 3.14 -0.08 -6.59
CA ARG A 84 2.34 -0.49 -5.43
C ARG A 84 2.28 0.63 -4.38
N LEU A 85 3.42 1.19 -3.98
CA LEU A 85 3.49 2.31 -3.04
C LEU A 85 2.70 3.52 -3.53
N ASN A 86 2.87 3.91 -4.79
CA ASN A 86 2.11 5.01 -5.39
C ASN A 86 0.59 4.78 -5.33
N THR A 87 0.14 3.56 -5.64
CA THR A 87 -1.29 3.22 -5.54
C THR A 87 -1.80 3.35 -4.11
N ARG A 88 -1.04 2.85 -3.13
CA ARG A 88 -1.44 2.89 -1.71
C ARG A 88 -1.42 4.31 -1.15
N LEU A 89 -0.46 5.15 -1.56
CA LEU A 89 -0.45 6.58 -1.22
C LEU A 89 -1.66 7.32 -1.78
N LEU A 90 -2.04 7.06 -3.04
CA LEU A 90 -3.26 7.63 -3.63
C LEU A 90 -4.51 7.19 -2.86
N HIS A 91 -4.57 5.94 -2.40
CA HIS A 91 -5.67 5.46 -1.57
C HIS A 91 -5.76 6.23 -0.24
N VAL A 92 -4.62 6.41 0.45
CA VAL A 92 -4.58 7.19 1.71
C VAL A 92 -4.97 8.65 1.47
N LYS A 93 -4.48 9.27 0.39
CA LYS A 93 -4.85 10.64 0.00
C LYS A 93 -6.36 10.79 -0.13
N LEU A 94 -7.00 9.92 -0.92
CA LEU A 94 -8.45 9.93 -1.13
C LEU A 94 -9.23 9.73 0.17
N ARG A 95 -8.70 8.91 1.09
CA ARG A 95 -9.31 8.70 2.40
C ARG A 95 -9.23 9.96 3.26
N LEU A 96 -8.06 10.61 3.33
CA LEU A 96 -7.88 11.87 4.04
C LEU A 96 -8.78 12.98 3.48
N GLU A 97 -8.94 13.06 2.16
CA GLU A 97 -9.81 14.06 1.51
C GLU A 97 -11.30 13.90 1.87
N ARG A 98 -11.74 12.70 2.25
CA ARG A 98 -13.14 12.44 2.64
C ARG A 98 -13.44 12.83 4.09
N ILE A 99 -12.42 12.93 4.94
CA ILE A 99 -12.61 13.29 6.35
C ILE A 99 -12.89 14.79 6.44
N THR A 100 -14.11 15.17 6.83
CA THR A 100 -14.55 16.58 6.88
C THR A 100 -14.93 17.06 8.28
N GLU A 101 -15.11 16.16 9.24
CA GLU A 101 -15.63 16.45 10.58
C GLU A 101 -14.49 16.45 11.61
N LEU A 102 -13.52 17.36 11.46
CA LEU A 102 -12.40 17.53 12.40
C LEU A 102 -12.25 18.99 12.80
N ASP A 103 -11.79 19.20 14.03
CA ASP A 103 -11.43 20.49 14.58
C ASP A 103 -10.11 20.41 15.36
N GLY A 104 -9.59 21.58 15.74
CA GLY A 104 -8.39 21.71 16.58
C GLY A 104 -7.19 20.91 16.08
N ASP A 105 -6.59 20.15 17.00
CA ASP A 105 -5.36 19.38 16.78
C ASP A 105 -5.54 18.27 15.73
N GLU A 106 -6.73 17.66 15.64
CA GLU A 106 -6.97 16.58 14.69
C GLU A 106 -7.09 17.10 13.25
N LEU A 107 -7.64 18.30 13.06
CA LEU A 107 -7.62 18.99 11.76
C LEU A 107 -6.18 19.33 11.35
N GLN A 108 -5.37 19.88 12.26
CA GLN A 108 -3.96 20.16 11.99
C GLN A 108 -3.19 18.90 11.61
N LYS A 109 -3.44 17.80 12.32
CA LYS A 109 -2.86 16.48 12.04
C LYS A 109 -3.27 15.93 10.69
N GLN A 110 -4.53 16.10 10.29
CA GLN A 110 -5.02 15.73 8.96
C GLN A 110 -4.28 16.51 7.87
N GLU A 111 -4.14 17.83 8.02
CA GLU A 111 -3.44 18.68 7.05
C GLU A 111 -1.95 18.31 6.95
N ALA A 112 -1.26 18.15 8.08
CA ALA A 112 0.12 17.67 8.09
C ALA A 112 0.26 16.31 7.37
N MET A 113 -0.71 15.41 7.54
CA MET A 113 -0.72 14.12 6.86
C MET A 113 -0.96 14.26 5.34
N LYS A 114 -1.80 15.20 4.90
CA LYS A 114 -2.00 15.48 3.47
C LYS A 114 -0.70 16.01 2.83
N GLU A 115 0.03 16.87 3.52
CA GLU A 115 1.33 17.37 3.08
C GLU A 115 2.36 16.23 2.98
N GLU A 116 2.44 15.38 4.01
CA GLU A 116 3.31 14.20 4.08
C GLU A 116 3.05 13.25 2.90
N VAL A 117 1.79 12.88 2.67
CA VAL A 117 1.37 12.04 1.54
C VAL A 117 1.70 12.71 0.22
N GLY A 118 1.50 14.03 0.11
CA GLY A 118 1.87 14.81 -1.06
C GLY A 118 3.37 14.76 -1.36
N ARG A 119 4.22 14.80 -0.33
CA ARG A 119 5.67 14.66 -0.47
C ARG A 119 6.05 13.25 -0.92
N LEU A 120 5.58 12.22 -0.21
CA LEU A 120 5.87 10.82 -0.54
C LEU A 120 5.43 10.45 -1.97
N LEU A 121 4.30 10.99 -2.45
CA LEU A 121 3.85 10.80 -3.83
C LEU A 121 4.83 11.38 -4.85
N ARG A 122 5.48 12.51 -4.54
CA ARG A 122 6.54 13.07 -5.40
C ARG A 122 7.78 12.20 -5.37
N ASP A 123 8.23 11.81 -4.17
CA ASP A 123 9.43 10.99 -3.98
C ASP A 123 9.31 9.65 -4.73
N VAL A 124 8.20 8.93 -4.55
CA VAL A 124 7.93 7.67 -5.25
C VAL A 124 7.86 7.87 -6.76
N LYS A 125 7.27 8.98 -7.23
CA LYS A 125 7.20 9.29 -8.67
C LYS A 125 8.58 9.58 -9.27
N GLU A 126 9.44 10.27 -8.55
CA GLU A 126 10.82 10.52 -8.97
C GLU A 126 11.61 9.22 -9.07
N LEU A 127 11.47 8.33 -8.09
CA LEU A 127 12.07 6.99 -8.11
C LEU A 127 11.54 6.16 -9.30
N GLN A 128 10.24 6.22 -9.60
CA GLN A 128 9.67 5.55 -10.78
C GLN A 128 10.32 6.01 -12.07
N VAL A 129 10.45 7.33 -12.27
CA VAL A 129 11.09 7.89 -13.48
C VAL A 129 12.55 7.46 -13.59
N LYS A 130 13.29 7.45 -12.47
CA LYS A 130 14.68 6.96 -12.44
C LYS A 130 14.77 5.48 -12.83
N SER A 131 13.88 4.64 -12.29
CA SER A 131 13.84 3.20 -12.60
C SER A 131 13.50 2.91 -14.06
N GLU A 132 12.59 3.69 -14.66
CA GLU A 132 12.16 3.52 -16.06
C GLU A 132 13.19 4.10 -17.05
N GLY A 133 13.99 5.09 -16.63
CA GLY A 133 15.07 5.69 -17.42
C GLY A 133 16.36 4.86 -17.49
N GLN A 134 16.49 3.79 -16.69
CA GLN A 134 17.68 2.93 -16.65
C GLN A 134 17.62 1.72 -17.58
N ILE A 135 16.66 1.60 -18.50
CA ILE A 135 16.65 0.50 -19.47
C ILE A 135 17.90 0.63 -20.38
N PRO A 136 18.94 -0.24 -20.27
CA PRO A 136 20.03 -0.20 -21.23
C PRO A 136 19.48 -0.58 -22.62
N PRO A 137 19.97 0.03 -23.71
CA PRO A 137 19.59 -0.39 -25.05
C PRO A 137 19.87 -1.89 -25.20
N MET A 138 18.85 -2.65 -25.62
CA MET A 138 19.03 -4.07 -25.92
C MET A 138 20.25 -4.25 -26.83
N PRO A 139 21.20 -5.15 -26.51
CA PRO A 139 22.20 -5.54 -27.47
C PRO A 139 21.48 -6.19 -28.65
N SER A 140 21.55 -5.53 -29.80
CA SER A 140 21.04 -6.04 -31.07
C SER A 140 21.61 -7.44 -31.31
N LEU A 141 20.76 -8.46 -31.35
CA LEU A 141 21.15 -9.81 -31.74
C LEU A 141 21.57 -9.82 -33.20
N SER A 142 22.87 -9.60 -33.43
CA SER A 142 23.54 -9.79 -34.71
C SER A 142 24.64 -10.83 -34.54
N LYS A 143 24.44 -11.97 -35.24
CA LYS A 143 25.42 -12.99 -35.65
C LYS A 143 25.85 -14.07 -34.64
N VAL A 144 25.16 -15.21 -34.79
CA VAL A 144 25.69 -16.57 -35.07
C VAL A 144 27.21 -16.78 -34.86
N GLY A 145 27.55 -17.72 -33.99
CA GLY A 145 28.87 -18.35 -33.87
C GLY A 145 28.79 -19.68 -33.11
N THR A 146 29.28 -20.74 -33.73
CA THR A 146 29.08 -22.17 -33.46
C THR A 146 29.92 -22.74 -32.30
N LEU A 147 29.35 -23.73 -31.60
CA LEU A 147 29.87 -24.83 -30.74
C LEU A 147 31.31 -24.76 -30.18
N THR A 148 31.44 -25.06 -28.87
CA THR A 148 32.39 -26.09 -28.41
C THR A 148 32.02 -26.65 -27.03
N THR A 149 32.05 -27.97 -26.96
CA THR A 149 31.90 -28.86 -25.81
C THR A 149 33.10 -28.74 -24.86
N SER A 150 32.92 -28.83 -23.53
CA SER A 150 33.62 -29.80 -22.67
C SER A 150 33.36 -29.62 -21.15
N ALA A 151 33.05 -30.74 -20.51
CA ALA A 151 33.45 -31.23 -19.18
C ALA A 151 33.14 -30.45 -17.87
N ILE A 152 32.26 -31.09 -17.08
CA ILE A 152 32.17 -31.20 -15.60
C ILE A 152 33.51 -31.83 -15.10
N PRO A 153 34.08 -31.55 -13.88
CA PRO A 153 33.40 -31.98 -12.64
C PRO A 153 33.75 -31.37 -11.25
N THR A 154 32.85 -31.72 -10.30
CA THR A 154 33.06 -32.05 -8.87
C THR A 154 32.97 -30.94 -7.78
N GLU A 155 31.91 -31.10 -6.98
CA GLU A 155 31.74 -31.00 -5.50
C GLU A 155 32.71 -30.16 -4.65
N VAL A 156 32.19 -29.30 -3.76
CA VAL A 156 32.07 -29.60 -2.31
C VAL A 156 31.21 -28.58 -1.54
N ASP A 157 30.39 -29.18 -0.66
CA ASP A 157 29.76 -28.79 0.60
C ASP A 157 30.22 -27.52 1.36
N ALA A 158 29.27 -26.77 1.94
CA ALA A 158 29.25 -26.38 3.37
C ALA A 158 28.15 -25.33 3.70
N SER A 159 27.25 -25.78 4.57
CA SER A 159 26.28 -25.05 5.40
C SER A 159 26.83 -23.81 6.12
N TYR A 160 26.06 -22.71 6.19
CA TYR A 160 26.03 -21.82 7.37
C TYR A 160 24.76 -20.93 7.44
N HIS A 161 24.02 -21.06 8.54
CA HIS A 161 23.02 -20.13 9.10
C HIS A 161 23.27 -20.10 10.62
N PRO A 162 22.68 -19.19 11.42
CA PRO A 162 22.69 -17.73 11.38
C PRO A 162 23.11 -17.15 12.77
N THR A 163 23.30 -15.83 12.91
CA THR A 163 23.23 -15.17 14.24
C THR A 163 22.50 -13.83 14.18
N PRO A 164 21.68 -13.50 15.21
CA PRO A 164 20.90 -12.28 15.27
C PRO A 164 21.64 -11.18 16.04
N SER A 165 21.62 -9.95 15.52
CA SER A 165 22.03 -8.77 16.26
C SER A 165 20.83 -7.87 16.49
N GLN A 166 20.33 -7.88 17.72
CA GLN A 166 19.45 -6.87 18.26
C GLN A 166 20.22 -5.54 18.36
N SER A 167 19.67 -4.47 17.82
CA SER A 167 20.04 -3.11 18.21
C SER A 167 18.79 -2.25 18.21
N THR A 168 18.29 -2.04 19.41
CA THR A 168 17.23 -1.10 19.78
C THR A 168 17.72 0.33 19.55
N ARG A 169 17.10 1.03 18.60
CA ARG A 169 16.97 2.49 18.64
C ARG A 169 15.52 2.84 18.38
N GLU A 170 14.89 3.40 19.40
CA GLU A 170 13.54 3.93 19.31
C GLU A 170 13.55 5.27 18.56
N PRO A 171 12.73 5.44 17.51
CA PRO A 171 12.25 6.75 17.12
C PRO A 171 10.96 7.04 17.90
N SER A 172 11.00 8.12 18.66
CA SER A 172 9.85 8.78 19.25
C SER A 172 8.86 9.26 18.17
N GLY A 173 7.70 8.61 18.08
CA GLY A 173 6.56 9.05 17.27
C GLY A 173 5.49 7.97 17.15
N CYS A 174 4.26 8.25 17.62
CA CYS A 174 3.10 7.34 17.60
C CYS A 174 3.22 6.00 18.38
N ARG A 175 3.26 6.07 19.71
CA ARG A 175 2.87 4.97 20.62
C ARG A 175 1.75 5.47 21.53
N ASP A 176 0.72 4.76 21.97
CA ASP A 176 0.36 3.34 21.94
C ASP A 176 -1.18 3.25 21.85
N LEU A 177 -1.71 2.51 20.87
CA LEU A 177 -2.97 1.80 21.01
C LEU A 177 -2.73 0.38 20.51
N LYS A 178 -2.40 -0.53 21.44
CA LYS A 178 -2.48 -1.98 21.19
C LYS A 178 -3.95 -2.31 20.92
N LEU A 179 -4.30 -2.42 19.64
CA LEU A 179 -5.49 -3.14 19.20
C LEU A 179 -5.01 -4.26 18.27
N ASP A 180 -5.28 -5.48 18.70
CA ASP A 180 -4.85 -6.70 18.06
C ASP A 180 -5.18 -6.72 16.55
N GLN A 181 -4.21 -7.18 15.76
CA GLN A 181 -4.38 -7.90 14.50
C GLN A 181 -5.70 -7.60 13.75
N TRP A 182 -5.78 -6.42 13.12
CA TRP A 182 -6.78 -6.02 12.12
C TRP A 182 -8.26 -6.34 12.45
N GLY A 183 -8.63 -6.32 13.72
CA GLY A 183 -9.96 -6.67 14.23
C GLY A 183 -11.08 -5.64 14.02
N LEU A 184 -11.06 -4.83 12.95
CA LEU A 184 -12.29 -4.13 12.53
C LEU A 184 -13.22 -5.14 11.85
N LYS A 185 -14.04 -5.82 12.64
CA LYS A 185 -15.22 -6.53 12.16
C LYS A 185 -16.23 -5.47 11.70
N TYR A 186 -16.22 -5.18 10.40
CA TYR A 186 -17.31 -4.41 9.77
C TYR A 186 -18.54 -5.31 9.66
N THR A 187 -19.21 -5.57 10.78
CA THR A 187 -20.55 -6.19 10.75
C THR A 187 -21.52 -5.11 10.32
N ALA A 188 -21.77 -5.03 9.01
CA ALA A 188 -22.88 -4.27 8.47
C ALA A 188 -24.18 -5.02 8.75
N ASP A 189 -24.68 -4.95 9.99
CA ASP A 189 -26.06 -5.29 10.29
C ASP A 189 -26.94 -4.16 9.76
N VAL A 190 -27.21 -4.20 8.45
CA VAL A 190 -28.26 -3.39 7.83
C VAL A 190 -29.51 -4.24 7.79
N THR A 191 -30.28 -4.20 8.87
CA THR A 191 -31.69 -4.60 8.84
C THR A 191 -32.43 -3.55 8.04
N ILE A 192 -32.82 -3.89 6.82
CA ILE A 192 -33.74 -3.09 6.01
C ILE A 192 -35.15 -3.35 6.57
N CYS A 193 -35.73 -2.35 7.23
CA CYS A 193 -37.17 -2.25 7.48
C CYS A 193 -37.74 -1.18 6.54
#